data_AF-A0A931QK21-F1
#
_entry.id   AF-A0A931QK21-F1
#
_cell.length_a   1.000
_cell.length_b   1.000
_cell.length_c   1.000
_cell.angle_alpha   90.00
_cell.angle_beta   90.00
_cell.angle_gamma   90.00
#
_symmetry.space_group_name_H-M   'P 1'
#
loop_
_entity.id
_entity.type
_entity.pdbx_description
1 polymer ?
#
loop_
_entity_poly.entity_id
_entity_poly.type
_entity_poly.pdbx_seq_one_letter_code
_entity_poly.pdbx_strand_id
1 'polypeptide(L)'
;TPVRPGDLKAIFFVRNLEGNSDRQDRMDAAREGLGTKVSVTFRDDETVVGYIPVPWNPTADGAFYLFPADPNSNNAVISVYPASVKKVEPLST
;
A
#
# COMPACT_ATOMS: atom_id res chain seq x y z
N THR A 1 11.99 15.78 -17.60
CA THR A 1 12.54 15.92 -16.23
C THR A 1 12.61 14.54 -15.60
N PRO A 2 13.75 14.14 -15.00
CA PRO A 2 13.82 12.86 -14.29
C PRO A 2 12.91 12.88 -13.06
N VAL A 3 12.18 11.79 -12.84
CA VAL A 3 11.38 11.57 -11.64
C VAL A 3 12.27 10.84 -10.62
N ARG A 4 12.40 11.39 -9.41
CA ARG A 4 13.19 10.76 -8.34
C ARG A 4 12.26 9.90 -7.47
N PRO A 5 12.67 8.68 -7.11
CA PRO A 5 11.93 7.81 -6.18
C PRO A 5 11.43 8.51 -4.90
N GLY A 6 12.28 9.31 -4.25
CA GLY A 6 11.93 9.99 -3.00
C GLY A 6 10.88 11.09 -3.12
N ASP A 7 10.59 11.56 -4.34
CA ASP A 7 9.54 12.56 -4.60
C ASP A 7 8.16 11.90 -4.83
N LEU A 8 8.10 10.56 -4.84
CA LEU A 8 6.88 9.81 -5.13
C LEU A 8 6.10 9.49 -3.85
N LYS A 9 4.77 9.44 -4.00
CA LYS A 9 3.89 8.81 -3.01
C LYS A 9 4.17 7.32 -2.90
N ALA A 10 4.04 6.66 -4.04
CA ALA A 10 4.17 5.22 -4.21
C ALA A 10 4.24 4.88 -5.70
N ILE A 11 4.65 3.65 -6.01
CA ILE A 11 4.49 3.01 -7.32
C ILE A 11 3.42 1.94 -7.19
N PHE A 12 2.37 2.02 -8.00
CA PHE A 12 1.25 1.09 -8.01
C PHE A 12 1.41 0.09 -9.15
N PHE A 13 1.52 -1.19 -8.82
CA PHE A 13 1.54 -2.27 -9.79
C PHE A 13 0.10 -2.76 -9.98
N VAL A 14 -0.51 -2.32 -11.08
CA VAL A 14 -1.93 -2.60 -11.38
C VAL A 14 -2.09 -3.80 -12.31
N ARG A 15 -3.22 -4.50 -12.18
CA ARG A 15 -3.60 -5.60 -13.08
C ARG A 15 -4.13 -5.10 -14.43
N ASN A 16 -4.84 -3.97 -14.42
CA ASN A 16 -5.33 -3.26 -15.60
C ASN A 16 -5.14 -1.75 -15.42
N LEU A 17 -4.71 -1.05 -16.46
CA LEU A 17 -4.57 0.41 -16.50
C LEU A 17 -5.93 1.14 -16.56
N GLU A 18 -6.94 0.55 -17.20
CA GLU A 18 -8.29 1.14 -17.28
C GLU A 18 -9.01 1.06 -15.93
N GLY A 19 -8.84 -0.06 -15.21
CA GLY A 19 -9.48 -0.29 -13.91
C GLY A 19 -11.01 -0.37 -13.98
N ASN A 20 -11.65 -0.25 -12.82
CA ASN A 20 -13.10 -0.10 -12.69
C ASN A 20 -13.37 0.90 -11.55
N SER A 21 -13.87 2.08 -11.89
CA SER A 21 -14.14 3.17 -10.93
C SER A 21 -15.26 2.86 -9.94
N ASP A 22 -16.18 1.97 -10.31
CA ASP A 22 -17.35 1.63 -9.49
C ASP A 22 -17.03 0.53 -8.48
N ARG A 23 -15.83 -0.08 -8.57
CA ARG A 23 -15.42 -1.17 -7.70
C ARG A 23 -15.04 -0.64 -6.32
N GLN A 24 -15.55 -1.30 -5.29
CA GLN A 24 -15.19 -1.06 -3.89
C GLN A 24 -14.34 -2.22 -3.35
N ASP A 25 -13.12 -1.93 -2.92
CA ASP A 25 -12.21 -2.92 -2.33
C ASP A 25 -12.68 -3.31 -0.92
N ARG A 26 -12.62 -4.61 -0.62
CA ARG A 26 -12.89 -5.15 0.72
C ARG A 26 -11.67 -5.00 1.65
N MET A 27 -11.86 -4.36 2.79
CA MET A 27 -10.79 -4.15 3.79
C MET A 27 -10.70 -5.29 4.81
N ASP A 28 -11.78 -6.05 4.98
CA ASP A 28 -11.95 -7.16 5.91
C ASP A 28 -11.45 -8.50 5.36
N ALA A 29 -11.16 -8.58 4.06
CA ALA A 29 -10.63 -9.78 3.43
C ALA A 29 -9.33 -10.26 4.13
N ALA A 30 -9.36 -11.51 4.60
CA ALA A 30 -8.21 -12.17 5.19
C ALA A 30 -7.32 -12.77 4.09
N ARG A 31 -6.02 -12.50 4.17
CA ARG A 31 -4.99 -13.11 3.33
C ARG A 31 -3.90 -13.65 4.22
N GLU A 32 -3.78 -14.98 4.28
CA GLU A 32 -2.74 -15.64 5.07
C GLU A 32 -1.36 -15.51 4.39
N GLY A 33 -0.29 -15.53 5.19
CA GLY A 33 1.09 -15.57 4.70
C GLY A 33 1.66 -14.27 4.13
N LEU A 34 0.96 -13.13 4.23
CA LEU A 34 1.43 -11.83 3.71
C LEU A 34 2.00 -10.89 4.77
N GLY A 35 2.23 -11.39 6.00
CA GLY A 35 2.78 -10.62 7.11
C GLY A 35 1.72 -9.85 7.90
N THR A 36 2.05 -8.65 8.36
CA THR A 36 1.21 -7.88 9.28
C THR A 36 0.14 -7.10 8.53
N LYS A 37 -1.13 -7.29 8.91
CA LYS A 37 -2.24 -6.46 8.42
C LYS A 37 -2.15 -5.06 9.02
N VAL A 38 -2.22 -4.04 8.19
CA VAL A 38 -2.10 -2.63 8.59
C VAL A 38 -3.06 -1.74 7.82
N SER A 39 -3.41 -0.59 8.39
CA SER A 39 -3.82 0.58 7.63
C SER A 39 -2.60 1.49 7.40
N VAL A 40 -2.42 1.95 6.16
CA VAL A 40 -1.40 2.94 5.80
C VAL A 40 -2.13 4.20 5.35
N THR A 41 -2.00 5.27 6.13
CA THR A 41 -2.54 6.60 5.79
C THR A 41 -1.42 7.45 5.23
N PHE A 42 -1.65 8.03 4.06
CA PHE A 42 -0.73 8.92 3.37
C PHE A 42 -0.90 10.37 3.81
N ARG A 43 0.06 11.25 3.46
CA ARG A 43 0.00 12.68 3.79
C ARG A 43 -1.13 13.46 3.08
N ASP A 44 -1.71 12.88 2.03
CA ASP A 44 -2.91 13.40 1.34
C ASP A 44 -4.22 12.79 1.87
N ASP A 45 -4.17 12.17 3.05
CA ASP A 45 -5.29 11.57 3.78
C ASP A 45 -5.94 10.35 3.10
N GLU A 46 -5.42 9.88 1.96
CA GLU A 46 -5.81 8.57 1.43
C GLU A 46 -5.31 7.46 2.35
N THR A 47 -6.10 6.38 2.47
CA THR A 47 -5.76 5.22 3.29
C THR A 47 -5.89 3.93 2.48
N VAL A 48 -4.86 3.08 2.58
CA VAL A 48 -4.88 1.73 2.01
C VAL A 48 -4.75 0.72 3.14
N VAL A 49 -5.67 -0.24 3.19
CA VAL A 49 -5.60 -1.39 4.09
C VAL A 49 -4.96 -2.55 3.35
N GLY A 50 -3.96 -3.17 3.96
CA GLY A 50 -3.21 -4.24 3.33
C GLY A 50 -2.26 -4.94 4.28
N TYR A 51 -1.31 -5.65 3.70
CA TYR A 51 -0.34 -6.48 4.40
C TYR A 51 1.08 -6.05 4.07
N ILE A 52 1.90 -5.93 5.10
CA ILE A 52 3.34 -5.69 4.99
C ILE A 52 4.07 -7.01 5.29
N PRO A 53 4.79 -7.62 4.33
CA PRO A 53 5.39 -8.94 4.50
C PRO A 53 6.64 -8.95 5.38
N VAL A 54 7.35 -7.82 5.47
CA VAL A 54 8.59 -7.66 6.24
C VAL A 54 8.59 -6.33 6.98
N PRO A 55 9.15 -6.24 8.20
CA PRO A 55 9.27 -4.97 8.91
C PRO A 55 9.92 -3.89 8.03
N TRP A 56 9.35 -2.69 8.06
CA TRP A 56 9.83 -1.53 7.29
C TRP A 56 10.50 -0.51 8.20
N ASN A 57 11.40 0.31 7.64
CA ASN A 57 12.05 1.40 8.37
C ASN A 57 11.46 2.75 7.93
N PRO A 58 10.84 3.53 8.84
CA PRO A 58 10.28 4.83 8.51
C PRO A 58 11.31 5.89 8.11
N THR A 59 12.59 5.68 8.38
CA THR A 59 13.69 6.60 7.99
C THR A 59 14.49 6.11 6.79
N ALA A 60 14.10 5.00 6.16
CA ALA A 60 14.79 4.51 4.98
C ALA A 60 14.44 5.34 3.73
N ASP A 61 15.44 5.54 2.87
CA ASP A 61 15.27 6.17 1.54
C ASP A 61 14.53 5.25 0.55
N GLY A 62 14.48 3.94 0.85
CA GLY A 62 13.84 2.92 0.03
C GLY A 62 12.35 2.76 0.30
N ALA A 63 11.63 2.23 -0.68
CA ALA A 63 10.23 1.89 -0.54
C ALA A 63 10.03 0.56 0.21
N PHE A 64 8.87 0.38 0.83
CA PHE A 64 8.39 -0.91 1.34
C PHE A 64 7.19 -1.41 0.52
N TYR A 65 6.92 -2.71 0.58
CA TYR A 65 5.82 -3.31 -0.17
C TYR A 65 4.57 -3.45 0.69
N LEU A 66 3.44 -3.03 0.12
CA LEU A 66 2.11 -3.18 0.68
C LEU A 66 1.25 -3.99 -0.30
N PHE A 67 0.68 -5.08 0.19
CA PHE A 67 -0.25 -5.92 -0.56
C PHE A 67 -1.68 -5.58 -0.14
N PRO A 68 -2.54 -5.08 -1.04
CA PRO A 68 -3.91 -4.69 -0.66
C PRO A 68 -4.69 -5.84 -0.03
N ALA A 69 -5.57 -5.50 0.92
CA ALA A 69 -6.36 -6.47 1.66
C ALA A 69 -7.28 -7.30 0.76
N ASP A 70 -7.96 -6.67 -0.21
CA ASP A 70 -8.75 -7.39 -1.20
C ASP A 70 -7.82 -8.10 -2.21
N PRO A 71 -7.79 -9.44 -2.28
CA PRO A 71 -6.98 -10.15 -3.27
C PRO A 71 -7.38 -9.83 -4.71
N ASN A 72 -8.63 -9.39 -4.92
CA ASN A 72 -9.16 -9.00 -6.22
C ASN A 72 -8.89 -7.52 -6.55
N SER A 73 -8.16 -6.79 -5.69
CA SER A 73 -7.78 -5.41 -5.95
C SER A 73 -7.10 -5.26 -7.32
N ASN A 74 -7.42 -4.18 -8.02
CA ASN A 74 -6.68 -3.82 -9.23
C ASN A 74 -5.22 -3.51 -8.88
N ASN A 75 -4.97 -2.94 -7.70
CA ASN A 75 -3.62 -2.84 -7.16
C ASN A 75 -3.15 -4.22 -6.72
N ALA A 76 -2.20 -4.82 -7.45
CA ALA A 76 -1.63 -6.11 -7.08
C ALA A 76 -0.61 -5.96 -5.95
N VAL A 77 0.24 -4.95 -6.05
CA VAL A 77 1.28 -4.55 -5.09
C VAL A 77 1.44 -3.04 -5.15
N ILE A 78 1.76 -2.44 -4.01
CA ILE A 78 2.10 -1.03 -3.92
C ILE A 78 3.48 -0.91 -3.28
N SER A 79 4.40 -0.23 -3.96
CA SER A 79 5.71 0.14 -3.42
C SER A 79 5.61 1.54 -2.82
N VAL A 80 5.56 1.63 -1.50
CA VAL A 80 5.25 2.84 -0.74
C VAL A 80 6.54 3.52 -0.26
N TYR A 81 6.67 4.83 -0.49
CA TYR A 81 7.80 5.61 0.02
C TYR A 81 7.50 6.16 1.43
N PRO A 82 8.36 5.90 2.43
CA PRO A 82 8.16 6.36 3.81
C PRO A 82 7.91 7.87 3.96
N ALA A 83 8.59 8.68 3.15
CA ALA A 83 8.44 10.14 3.13
C ALA A 83 7.04 10.64 2.74
N SER A 84 6.16 9.75 2.26
CA SER A 84 4.78 10.05 1.88
C SER A 84 3.75 9.50 2.87
N VAL A 85 4.19 8.70 3.85
CA VAL A 85 3.35 8.07 4.86
C VAL A 85 3.15 9.00 6.07
N LYS A 86 1.89 9.23 6.43
CA LYS A 86 1.49 9.97 7.63
C LYS A 86 1.42 9.05 8.84
N LYS A 87 0.89 7.83 8.67
CA LYS A 87 0.69 6.87 9.76
C LYS A 87 0.60 5.43 9.24
N VAL A 88 1.09 4.48 10.02
CA VAL A 88 0.86 3.04 9.83
C VAL A 88 0.34 2.46 11.13
N GLU A 89 -0.79 1.76 11.07
CA GLU A 89 -1.42 1.16 12.26
C GLU A 89 -1.66 -0.33 12.02
N PRO A 90 -1.17 -1.20 12.90
CA PRO A 90 -1.56 -2.61 12.89
C PRO A 90 -3.07 -2.76 13.07
N LEU A 91 -3.68 -3.62 12.26
CA LEU A 91 -5.07 -4.02 12.44
C LEU A 91 -5.09 -5.43 13.02
N SER A 92 -5.87 -5.61 14.09
CA SER A 92 -6.16 -6.95 14.60
C SER A 92 -6.91 -7.74 13.53
N THR A 93 -6.42 -8.94 13.21
CA THR A 93 -7.09 -9.89 12.30
C THR A 93 -8.31 -10.49 12.97
#